data_AF-A0A535W4Z5-F1
#
_entry.id   AF-A0A535W4Z5-F1
#
_cell.length_a   1.000
_cell.length_b   1.000
_cell.length_c   1.000
_cell.angle_alpha   90.00
_cell.angle_beta   90.00
_cell.angle_gamma   90.00
#
_symmetry.space_group_name_H-M   'P 1'
#
loop_
_entity.id
_entity.type
_entity.pdbx_description
1 polymer ?
#
loop_
_entity_poly.entity_id
_entity_poly.type
_entity_poly.pdbx_seq_one_letter_code
_entity_poly.pdbx_strand_id
1 'polypeptide(L)'
;MALFDVTAIGLNPRTGRVVAGPRVERIDTDSNALFTSCSGEWDVEDAYEAFWNRLNNSWEMAFPGGKEKVKVLTVARIKNPSREWGIVAMR
;
A
#
# COMPACT_ATOMS: atom_id res chain seq x y z
N MET A 1 14.56 -7.84 -7.38
CA MET A 1 13.63 -6.84 -7.92
C MET A 1 12.24 -7.45 -8.04
N ALA A 2 11.29 -6.95 -7.25
CA ALA A 2 9.90 -7.37 -7.29
C ALA A 2 9.00 -6.14 -7.28
N LEU A 3 8.02 -6.14 -8.17
CA LEU A 3 7.01 -5.10 -8.27
C LEU A 3 5.68 -5.65 -7.77
N PHE A 4 4.94 -4.84 -7.02
CA PHE A 4 3.66 -5.19 -6.45
C PHE A 4 2.65 -4.08 -6.70
N ASP A 5 1.41 -4.43 -7.02
CA ASP A 5 0.28 -3.51 -6.97
C ASP A 5 -0.46 -3.71 -5.64
N VAL A 6 -0.50 -2.66 -4.82
CA VAL A 6 -1.19 -2.64 -3.53
C VAL A 6 -2.52 -1.90 -3.70
N THR A 7 -3.64 -2.57 -3.42
CA THR A 7 -4.96 -1.94 -3.36
C THR A 7 -5.33 -1.69 -1.90
N ALA A 8 -5.65 -0.45 -1.54
CA ALA A 8 -6.01 -0.08 -0.17
C ALA A 8 -7.20 0.89 -0.12
N ILE A 9 -7.88 0.91 1.03
CA ILE A 9 -8.98 1.84 1.35
C ILE A 9 -8.66 2.66 2.59
N GLY A 10 -9.34 3.80 2.74
CA GLY A 10 -9.32 4.59 3.96
C GLY A 10 -10.56 4.31 4.83
N LEU A 11 -10.35 3.95 6.09
CA LEU A 11 -11.39 3.68 7.08
C LEU A 11 -11.41 4.74 8.17
N ASN A 12 -12.58 5.01 8.73
CA ASN A 12 -12.69 5.63 10.05
C ASN A 12 -12.47 4.54 11.12
N PRO A 13 -11.39 4.60 11.92
CA PRO A 13 -11.04 3.52 12.84
C PRO A 13 -12.04 3.32 13.98
N ARG A 14 -12.85 4.33 14.31
CA ARG A 14 -13.87 4.23 15.37
C ARG A 14 -15.15 3.56 14.91
N THR A 15 -15.49 3.70 13.63
CA THR A 15 -16.78 3.23 13.08
C THR A 15 -16.63 2.10 12.07
N GLY A 16 -15.41 1.85 11.57
CA GLY A 16 -15.14 0.91 10.49
C GLY A 16 -15.67 1.36 9.12
N ARG A 17 -16.27 2.56 9.02
CA ARG A 17 -16.84 3.05 7.76
C ARG A 17 -15.73 3.45 6.80
N VAL A 18 -15.92 3.12 5.52
CA VAL A 18 -15.07 3.61 4.43
C VAL A 18 -15.24 5.12 4.31
N VAL A 19 -14.12 5.85 4.37
CA VAL A 19 -14.05 7.31 4.20
C VAL A 19 -13.27 7.71 2.94
N ALA A 20 -12.44 6.80 2.42
CA ALA A 20 -11.82 6.93 1.11
C ALA A 20 -11.92 5.60 0.35
N GLY A 21 -12.29 5.68 -0.92
CA GLY A 21 -12.45 4.52 -1.80
C GLY A 21 -11.13 3.82 -2.12
N PRO A 22 -11.20 2.69 -2.84
CA PRO A 22 -10.01 1.93 -3.22
C PRO A 22 -9.04 2.76 -4.07
N ARG A 23 -7.76 2.68 -3.71
CA ARG A 23 -6.64 3.23 -4.48
C ARG A 23 -5.62 2.13 -4.74
N VAL A 24 -4.95 2.19 -5.90
CA VAL A 24 -3.89 1.27 -6.29
C VAL A 24 -2.57 2.01 -6.31
N GLU A 25 -1.55 1.43 -5.70
CA GLU A 25 -0.18 1.95 -5.67
C GLU A 25 0.82 0.88 -6.10
N ARG A 26 1.70 1.22 -7.04
CA ARG A 26 2.78 0.35 -7.51
C ARG A 26 3.98 0.50 -6.59
N ILE A 27 4.36 -0.59 -5.92
CA ILE A 27 5.52 -0.67 -5.04
C ILE A 27 6.64 -1.43 -5.73
N ASP A 28 7.81 -0.80 -5.78
CA ASP A 28 9.07 -1.43 -6.18
C ASP A 28 9.93 -1.67 -4.94
N THR A 29 10.14 -2.94 -4.60
CA THR A 29 10.92 -3.30 -3.40
C THR A 29 12.41 -3.03 -3.54
N ASP A 30 12.91 -2.72 -4.75
CA ASP A 30 14.32 -2.43 -4.97
C ASP A 30 14.64 -0.94 -4.77
N SER A 31 13.78 -0.07 -5.31
CA SER A 31 13.96 1.39 -5.26
C SER A 31 13.29 2.06 -4.06
N ASN A 32 12.23 1.46 -3.50
CA ASN A 32 11.57 2.01 -2.32
C ASN A 32 12.20 1.48 -1.03
N ALA A 33 12.99 2.34 -0.37
CA ALA A 33 13.71 2.03 0.85
C ALA A 33 12.83 1.39 1.95
N LEU A 34 11.53 1.76 2.01
CA LEU A 34 10.58 1.24 2.98
C LEU A 34 10.28 -0.26 2.81
N PHE A 35 10.46 -0.79 1.59
CA PHE A 35 10.11 -2.15 1.22
C PHE A 35 11.33 -3.01 0.82
N THR A 36 12.55 -2.54 1.09
CA THR A 36 13.79 -3.24 0.70
C THR A 36 13.96 -4.61 1.36
N SER A 37 13.37 -4.81 2.53
CA SER A 37 13.33 -6.10 3.22
C SER A 37 12.14 -6.99 2.85
N CYS A 38 11.20 -6.49 2.03
CA CYS A 38 9.99 -7.23 1.69
C CYS A 38 10.27 -8.30 0.63
N SER A 39 9.98 -9.54 0.96
CA SER A 39 10.20 -10.71 0.10
C SER A 39 8.94 -11.17 -0.63
N GLY A 40 7.76 -10.85 -0.07
CA GLY A 40 6.46 -11.27 -0.60
C GLY A 40 5.33 -10.30 -0.31
N GLU A 41 4.15 -10.68 -0.77
CA GLU A 41 2.91 -9.91 -0.69
C GLU A 41 2.54 -9.51 0.74
N TRP A 42 2.72 -10.42 1.70
CA TRP A 42 2.45 -10.19 3.12
C TRP A 42 3.39 -9.15 3.74
N ASP A 43 4.68 -9.22 3.44
CA ASP A 43 5.65 -8.24 3.95
C ASP A 43 5.33 -6.83 3.43
N VAL A 44 4.89 -6.74 2.16
CA VAL A 44 4.47 -5.48 1.55
C VAL A 44 3.18 -4.96 2.19
N GLU A 45 2.20 -5.81 2.46
CA GLU A 45 0.98 -5.42 3.20
C GLU A 45 1.33 -4.83 4.57
N ASP A 46 2.11 -5.56 5.36
CA ASP A 46 2.49 -5.15 6.71
C ASP A 46 3.26 -3.83 6.72
N ALA A 47 4.27 -3.70 5.84
CA ALA A 47 5.06 -2.48 5.72
C ALA A 47 4.21 -1.28 5.25
N TYR A 48 3.30 -1.49 4.29
CA TYR A 48 2.42 -0.46 3.76
C TYR A 48 1.46 0.06 4.85
N GLU A 49 0.80 -0.85 5.57
CA GLU A 49 -0.11 -0.47 6.66
C GLU A 49 0.64 0.19 7.82
N ALA A 50 1.81 -0.35 8.21
CA ALA A 50 2.61 0.23 9.28
C ALA A 50 3.06 1.66 8.96
N PHE A 51 3.48 1.92 7.72
CA PHE A 51 3.89 3.24 7.27
C PHE A 51 2.75 4.25 7.32
N TRP A 52 1.63 3.93 6.68
CA TRP A 52 0.51 4.85 6.55
C TRP A 52 -0.18 5.11 7.87
N ASN A 53 -0.29 4.09 8.71
CA ASN A 53 -1.02 4.20 9.96
C ASN A 53 -0.15 4.71 11.11
N ARG A 54 1.18 4.86 10.94
CA ARG A 54 2.16 5.33 11.96
C ARG A 54 1.72 4.94 13.38
N LEU A 55 1.37 3.65 13.54
CA LEU A 55 0.53 3.18 14.64
C LEU A 55 1.26 3.35 15.96
N ASN A 56 0.79 4.28 16.79
CA ASN A 56 0.90 4.13 18.23
C ASN A 56 -0.51 4.08 18.81
N ASN A 57 -0.69 3.33 19.89
CA ASN A 57 -2.02 3.12 20.50
C ASN A 57 -2.71 4.44 20.89
N SER A 58 -1.92 5.49 21.16
CA SER A 58 -2.44 6.82 21.46
C SER A 58 -3.04 7.52 20.23
N TRP A 59 -2.52 7.29 19.02
CA TRP A 59 -3.05 7.86 17.79
C TRP A 59 -4.39 7.26 17.39
N GLU A 60 -4.58 5.95 17.56
CA GLU A 60 -5.87 5.32 17.27
C GLU A 60 -6.97 5.82 18.22
N MET A 61 -6.65 6.01 19.51
CA MET A 61 -7.58 6.58 20.48
C MET A 61 -7.87 8.06 20.21
N ALA A 62 -6.84 8.86 19.92
CA ALA A 62 -6.93 10.30 19.70
C ALA A 62 -7.18 10.70 18.23
N PHE A 63 -7.63 9.75 17.39
CA PHE A 63 -7.73 9.89 15.95
C PHE A 63 -8.25 11.28 15.51
N PRO A 64 -7.42 12.10 14.84
CA PRO A 64 -7.81 13.45 14.47
C PRO A 64 -8.95 13.39 13.44
N GLY A 65 -9.91 14.30 13.56
CA GLY A 65 -10.95 14.46 12.54
C GLY A 65 -10.34 14.69 11.15
N GLY A 66 -10.87 14.03 10.13
CA GLY A 66 -10.39 14.13 8.75
C GLY A 66 -9.16 13.28 8.41
N LYS A 67 -8.69 12.41 9.31
CA LYS A 67 -7.73 11.37 8.99
C LYS A 67 -8.44 10.07 8.57
N GLU A 68 -7.66 9.15 8.02
CA GLU A 68 -8.08 7.79 7.66
C GLU A 68 -7.10 6.76 8.25
N LYS A 69 -7.60 5.59 8.62
CA LYS A 69 -6.80 4.38 8.84
C LYS A 69 -6.77 3.61 7.53
N VAL A 70 -5.58 3.39 7.01
CA VAL A 70 -5.37 2.64 5.77
C VAL A 70 -5.52 1.16 6.04
N LYS A 71 -6.29 0.48 5.19
CA LYS A 71 -6.39 -0.99 5.17
C LYS A 71 -6.14 -1.48 3.75
N VAL A 72 -5.21 -2.41 3.61
CA VAL A 72 -4.92 -3.12 2.36
C VAL A 72 -6.01 -4.17 2.12
N LEU A 73 -6.47 -4.23 0.89
CA LEU A 73 -7.44 -5.22 0.41
C LEU A 73 -6.73 -6.35 -0.34
N THR A 74 -5.75 -6.01 -1.17
CA THR A 74 -4.99 -6.98 -1.97
C THR A 74 -3.59 -6.46 -2.25
N VAL A 75 -2.61 -7.37 -2.26
CA VAL A 75 -1.28 -7.14 -2.80
C VAL A 75 -1.04 -8.14 -3.93
N ALA A 76 -0.73 -7.65 -5.13
CA ALA A 76 -0.54 -8.48 -6.31
C ALA A 76 0.89 -8.36 -6.84
N ARG A 77 1.67 -9.43 -6.78
CA ARG A 77 3.00 -9.48 -7.39
C ARG A 77 2.90 -9.45 -8.91
N ILE A 78 3.76 -8.65 -9.52
CA ILE A 78 3.83 -8.45 -10.96
C ILE A 78 4.88 -9.39 -11.54
N LYS A 79 4.39 -10.40 -12.27
CA LYS A 79 5.22 -11.50 -12.78
C LYS A 79 6.11 -11.12 -13.97
N ASN A 80 5.86 -9.99 -14.65
CA ASN A 80 6.60 -9.63 -15.86
C ASN A 80 6.63 -8.10 -16.14
N PRO A 81 7.42 -7.32 -15.41
CA PRO A 81 7.41 -5.85 -15.51
C PRO A 81 8.01 -5.30 -16.82
N SER A 82 8.80 -6.09 -17.56
CA SER A 82 9.46 -5.67 -18.81
C SER A 82 8.53 -5.62 -20.03
N ARG A 83 7.31 -6.18 -19.96
CA ARG A 83 6.36 -6.19 -21.09
C ARG A 83 5.51 -4.91 -21.20
N GLU A 84 5.37 -4.13 -20.13
CA GLU A 84 4.58 -2.89 -20.15
C GLU A 84 5.34 -1.72 -20.80
N TRP A 85 6.68 -1.71 -20.73
CA TRP A 85 7.50 -0.65 -21.33
C TRP A 85 7.86 -0.89 -22.81
N GLY A 86 7.66 -2.11 -23.31
CA GLY A 86 7.98 -2.48 -24.70
C GLY A 86 6.96 -1.99 -25.75
N ILE A 87 5.79 -1.51 -25.33
CA ILE A 87 4.74 -1.03 -26.25
C ILE A 87 4.83 0.49 -26.48
N VAL A 88 5.43 1.24 -25.55
CA VAL A 88 5.48 2.71 -25.63
C VAL A 88 6.67 3.22 -26.45
N ALA A 89 7.72 2.41 -26.65
CA ALA A 89 8.93 2.82 -27.38
C ALA A 89 8.86 2.69 -28.92
N MET A 90 7.69 2.45 -29.52
CA MET A 90 7.52 2.23 -30.97
C MET A 90 6.43 3.08 -31.65
N ARG A 91 6.12 4.28 -31.13
CA ARG A 91 5.29 5.25 -31.86
C ARG A 91 5.90 6.63 -31.90
#